data_AF-A0A519D2P1-F1
#
_entry.id   AF-A0A519D2P1-F1
#
_cell.length_a   1.000
_cell.length_b   1.000
_cell.length_c   1.000
_cell.angle_alpha   90.00
_cell.angle_beta   90.00
_cell.angle_gamma   90.00
#
_symmetry.space_group_name_H-M   'P 1'
#
loop_
_entity.id
_entity.type
_entity.pdbx_description
1 polymer ?
#
loop_
_entity_poly.entity_id
_entity_poly.type
_entity_poly.pdbx_seq_one_letter_code
_entity_poly.pdbx_strand_id
1 'polypeptide(L)'
;MPEIEPGDIEGLLRAYPHVREWVNDFEARYGIRPIYYGPLDRDAKKVEPMNLIYVTKPPIFVHIYMPPIDEEGGGQTLWFGLEPQLTEEDELHRRQLVDTLLLEAPSAASFTTDSEFENILSGMIDRFTVLHEDAPAVTRQGRGWELVGMADNRIRVDKEQRERLRYIITRDLVRNGPLETLLSDEMLEDIHTIGLKHVHMDHKVFGMVTSNIRFRDREILGRYLRSMSERIGRPVSDNKPIVDGSLLDGSRINIIYSDDVSMLGPSFTIRKFAEETISITQLVAWGTLNADLAAYIWICLEYGMSVMVSGETASGKTTTLNAILPFIDHNVKIYSAEDTAEVKVRHKVWQRLVTRASKNEDARVEMFDLLKAALRSRPRYIIIGEIRGVEGATAFQAMQTGHPVIATFHASSIVKMIQRFTGDPINVPMRFFDNLNFAIFQEVVEAPGGGIARRVTGIDEIIGYNKHSDGVLTRGMFEWDPVRDKHYFRGMFQSHLLENKIAPAAGFANKRDIYDEMMKRSEALQRMVDRKLTHYDDVFDLLGVYYNRGWDAFSESVDSWVAVSSE
;
A
#
# COMPACT_ATOMS: atom_id res chain seq x y z
N MET A 1 -15.42 18.23 10.42
CA MET A 1 -16.09 17.25 11.29
C MET A 1 -15.81 17.64 12.73
N PRO A 2 -16.66 17.32 13.72
CA PRO A 2 -16.31 17.61 15.12
C PRO A 2 -15.07 16.79 15.48
N GLU A 3 -14.00 17.46 15.93
CA GLU A 3 -12.92 16.79 16.67
C GLU A 3 -13.52 16.28 17.97
N ILE A 4 -13.48 14.95 18.15
CA ILE A 4 -13.91 14.31 19.39
C ILE A 4 -12.62 13.88 20.08
N GLU A 5 -12.39 14.42 21.27
CA GLU A 5 -11.20 14.13 22.04
C GLU A 5 -11.19 12.65 22.51
N PRO A 6 -10.01 12.01 22.58
CA PRO A 6 -9.85 10.73 23.25
C PRO A 6 -10.51 10.73 24.64
N GLY A 7 -11.32 9.69 24.92
CA GLY A 7 -12.09 9.56 26.15
C GLY A 7 -13.49 10.19 26.12
N ASP A 8 -13.80 11.08 25.17
CA ASP A 8 -15.14 11.69 25.04
C ASP A 8 -16.12 10.78 24.29
N ILE A 9 -16.51 9.67 24.94
CA ILE A 9 -17.51 8.77 24.37
C ILE A 9 -18.86 9.46 24.17
N GLU A 10 -19.29 10.34 25.06
CA GLU A 10 -20.59 11.03 24.93
C GLU A 10 -20.64 11.96 23.72
N GLY A 11 -19.53 12.65 23.41
CA GLY A 11 -19.35 13.40 22.17
C GLY A 11 -19.48 12.51 20.94
N LEU A 12 -18.84 11.33 20.97
CA LEU A 12 -18.94 10.32 19.90
C LEU A 12 -20.37 9.84 19.69
N LEU A 13 -21.08 9.43 20.75
CA LEU A 13 -22.45 8.93 20.66
C LEU A 13 -23.45 10.01 20.20
N ARG A 14 -23.16 11.28 20.48
CA ARG A 14 -23.97 12.40 19.98
C ARG A 14 -23.74 12.66 18.50
N ALA A 15 -22.49 12.56 18.05
CA ALA A 15 -22.10 12.83 16.67
C ALA A 15 -22.46 11.68 15.71
N TYR A 16 -22.43 10.43 16.16
CA TYR A 16 -22.60 9.24 15.32
C TYR A 16 -23.68 8.30 15.88
N PRO A 17 -24.93 8.41 15.38
CA PRO A 17 -26.07 7.63 15.86
C PRO A 17 -25.87 6.11 15.80
N HIS A 18 -25.25 5.60 14.74
CA HIS A 18 -24.99 4.17 14.57
C HIS A 18 -24.00 3.63 15.63
N VAL A 19 -23.03 4.44 16.08
CA VAL A 19 -22.14 4.07 17.19
C VAL A 19 -22.93 4.08 18.51
N ARG A 20 -23.82 5.06 18.70
CA ARG A 20 -24.69 5.14 19.88
C ARG A 20 -25.59 3.92 20.02
N GLU A 21 -26.26 3.51 18.96
CA GLU A 21 -27.10 2.31 18.95
C GLU A 21 -26.29 1.07 19.32
N TRP A 22 -25.12 0.89 18.69
CA TRP A 22 -24.23 -0.22 19.00
C TRP A 22 -23.78 -0.24 20.46
N VAL A 23 -23.32 0.89 21.00
CA VAL A 23 -22.82 0.98 22.38
C VAL A 23 -23.95 0.71 23.38
N ASN A 24 -25.15 1.25 23.15
CA ASN A 24 -26.29 1.00 24.02
C ASN A 24 -26.70 -0.48 24.01
N ASP A 25 -26.73 -1.12 22.85
CA ASP A 25 -27.04 -2.54 22.72
C ASP A 25 -25.96 -3.43 23.36
N PHE A 26 -24.69 -3.04 23.20
CA PHE A 26 -23.55 -3.74 23.81
C PHE A 26 -23.59 -3.64 25.34
N GLU A 27 -23.79 -2.43 25.87
CA GLU A 27 -23.90 -2.19 27.30
C GLU A 27 -25.10 -2.91 27.92
N ALA A 28 -26.24 -2.95 27.22
CA ALA A 28 -27.41 -3.73 27.65
C ALA A 28 -27.13 -5.25 27.69
N ARG A 29 -26.28 -5.76 26.80
CA ARG A 29 -25.95 -7.20 26.69
C ARG A 29 -24.88 -7.63 27.69
N TYR A 30 -23.80 -6.86 27.84
CA TYR A 30 -22.61 -7.24 28.59
C TYR A 30 -22.44 -6.49 29.92
N GLY A 31 -23.26 -5.45 30.18
CA GLY A 31 -23.19 -4.66 31.41
C GLY A 31 -21.93 -3.80 31.54
N ILE A 32 -21.13 -3.70 30.49
CA ILE A 32 -19.91 -2.91 30.42
C ILE A 32 -19.95 -1.98 29.21
N ARG A 33 -19.34 -0.81 29.35
CA ARG A 33 -19.32 0.21 28.31
C ARG A 33 -17.90 0.37 27.74
N PRO A 34 -17.74 0.40 26.41
CA PRO A 34 -16.44 0.64 25.80
C PRO A 34 -15.91 2.03 26.11
N ILE A 35 -14.59 2.18 26.08
CA ILE A 35 -13.94 3.50 26.11
C ILE A 35 -13.75 4.02 24.68
N TYR A 36 -13.90 5.32 24.45
CA TYR A 36 -13.44 5.91 23.20
C TYR A 36 -11.95 6.20 23.29
N TYR A 37 -11.13 5.49 22.52
CA TYR A 37 -9.67 5.63 22.53
C TYR A 37 -9.20 6.77 21.63
N GLY A 38 -9.93 7.09 20.56
CA GLY A 38 -9.45 8.02 19.52
C GLY A 38 -8.59 7.31 18.47
N PRO A 39 -7.61 7.99 17.85
CA PRO A 39 -6.60 7.37 16.99
C PRO A 39 -5.79 6.31 17.75
N LEU A 40 -5.48 5.19 17.10
CA LEU A 40 -4.95 4.02 17.78
C LEU A 40 -3.42 3.97 17.76
N ASP A 41 -2.79 3.75 18.92
CA ASP A 41 -1.34 3.59 19.05
C ASP A 41 -0.94 2.19 19.55
N ARG A 42 0.37 1.96 19.75
CA ARG A 42 0.90 0.66 20.22
C ARG A 42 0.59 0.34 21.69
N ASP A 43 0.23 1.34 22.48
CA ASP A 43 -0.11 1.19 23.89
C ASP A 43 -1.58 0.81 24.10
N ALA A 44 -2.43 0.95 23.07
CA ALA A 44 -3.83 0.48 23.09
C ALA A 44 -3.97 -1.00 23.50
N LYS A 45 -2.98 -1.85 23.20
CA LYS A 45 -2.98 -3.28 23.63
C LYS A 45 -2.85 -3.49 25.15
N LYS A 46 -2.47 -2.45 25.90
CA LYS A 46 -2.32 -2.50 27.37
C LYS A 46 -3.62 -2.14 28.10
N VAL A 47 -4.67 -1.73 27.38
CA VAL A 47 -5.96 -1.40 27.97
C VAL A 47 -6.61 -2.67 28.50
N GLU A 48 -6.88 -2.69 29.82
CA GLU A 48 -7.55 -3.80 30.50
C GLU A 48 -8.78 -3.30 31.29
N PRO A 49 -9.97 -3.92 31.09
CA PRO A 49 -10.28 -4.94 30.08
C PRO A 49 -10.21 -4.35 28.66
N MET A 50 -9.83 -5.18 27.68
CA MET A 50 -9.74 -4.75 26.29
C MET A 50 -11.15 -4.56 25.73
N ASN A 51 -11.65 -3.33 25.82
CA ASN A 51 -13.01 -2.91 25.45
C ASN A 51 -12.98 -1.43 25.01
N LEU A 52 -12.55 -1.18 23.77
CA LEU A 52 -12.29 0.18 23.28
C LEU A 52 -12.81 0.40 21.86
N ILE A 53 -13.21 1.63 21.57
CA ILE A 53 -13.60 2.12 20.25
C ILE A 53 -12.52 3.06 19.74
N TYR A 54 -12.05 2.83 18.51
CA TYR A 54 -11.17 3.75 17.81
C TYR A 54 -11.79 4.20 16.48
N VAL A 55 -11.31 5.34 16.00
CA VAL A 55 -11.71 5.88 14.70
C VAL A 55 -10.78 5.35 13.62
N THR A 56 -11.35 4.89 12.51
CA THR A 56 -10.59 4.61 11.29
C THR A 56 -10.72 5.80 10.35
N LYS A 57 -11.89 5.95 9.72
CA LYS A 57 -12.23 7.07 8.86
C LYS A 57 -13.72 7.34 8.99
N PRO A 58 -14.14 8.48 9.57
CA PRO A 58 -15.56 8.77 9.74
C PRO A 58 -16.33 8.65 8.42
N PRO A 59 -17.53 8.03 8.42
CA PRO A 59 -18.31 7.61 9.59
C PRO A 59 -17.98 6.20 10.12
N ILE A 60 -16.88 5.57 9.73
CA ILE A 60 -16.51 4.21 10.14
C ILE A 60 -15.69 4.26 11.45
N PHE A 61 -16.10 3.46 12.41
CA PHE A 61 -15.42 3.23 13.69
C PHE A 61 -15.21 1.74 13.91
N VAL A 62 -14.33 1.40 14.84
CA VAL A 62 -14.09 0.00 15.19
C VAL A 62 -14.19 -0.15 16.69
N HIS A 63 -14.91 -1.18 17.13
CA HIS A 63 -14.92 -1.63 18.50
C HIS A 63 -14.09 -2.92 18.65
N ILE A 64 -13.06 -2.86 19.49
CA ILE A 64 -12.22 -4.00 19.87
C ILE A 64 -12.64 -4.48 21.23
N TYR A 65 -12.94 -5.77 21.33
CA TYR A 65 -13.37 -6.41 22.56
C TYR A 65 -12.74 -7.79 22.72
N MET A 66 -12.16 -8.06 23.90
CA MET A 66 -11.74 -9.39 24.28
C MET A 66 -12.67 -9.91 25.38
N PRO A 67 -13.55 -10.89 25.09
CA PRO A 67 -14.40 -11.49 26.10
C PRO A 67 -13.57 -12.17 27.21
N PRO A 68 -14.09 -12.20 28.45
CA PRO A 68 -13.55 -13.04 29.51
C PRO A 68 -13.37 -14.50 29.06
N ILE A 69 -12.36 -15.19 29.59
CA ILE A 69 -11.98 -16.55 29.18
C ILE A 69 -13.12 -17.56 29.36
N ASP A 70 -14.00 -17.32 30.34
CA ASP A 70 -15.16 -18.13 30.69
C ASP A 70 -16.43 -17.82 29.86
N GLU A 71 -16.39 -16.81 29.00
CA GLU A 71 -17.49 -16.43 28.11
C GLU A 71 -17.34 -16.98 26.69
N GLU A 72 -18.43 -16.95 25.91
CA GLU A 72 -18.42 -17.32 24.50
C GLU A 72 -17.53 -16.36 23.70
N GLY A 73 -16.49 -16.91 23.04
CA GLY A 73 -15.45 -16.12 22.38
C GLY A 73 -14.25 -15.79 23.27
N GLY A 74 -14.22 -16.29 24.52
CA GLY A 74 -13.10 -16.15 25.44
C GLY A 74 -11.77 -16.61 24.82
N GLY A 75 -10.74 -15.77 24.96
CA GLY A 75 -9.41 -16.01 24.38
C GLY A 75 -9.25 -15.59 22.93
N GLN A 76 -10.24 -14.96 22.30
CA GLN A 76 -10.12 -14.31 20.99
C GLN A 76 -10.36 -12.81 21.12
N THR A 77 -9.62 -12.03 20.33
CA THR A 77 -9.89 -10.60 20.16
C THR A 77 -10.93 -10.41 19.07
N LEU A 78 -12.06 -9.84 19.42
CA LEU A 78 -13.16 -9.54 18.51
C LEU A 78 -13.01 -8.13 17.94
N TRP A 79 -13.24 -8.01 16.65
CA TRP A 79 -13.23 -6.77 15.89
C TRP A 79 -14.65 -6.52 15.37
N PHE A 80 -15.24 -5.39 15.70
CA PHE A 80 -16.57 -5.00 15.26
C PHE A 80 -16.51 -3.72 14.44
N GLY A 81 -16.80 -3.83 13.15
CA GLY A 81 -16.90 -2.68 12.26
C GLY A 81 -18.20 -1.95 12.51
N LEU A 82 -18.11 -0.69 12.94
CA LEU A 82 -19.24 0.18 13.19
C LEU A 82 -19.39 1.11 12.00
N GLU A 83 -20.45 0.92 11.24
CA GLU A 83 -20.82 1.76 10.12
C GLU A 83 -22.33 2.05 10.16
N PRO A 84 -22.80 3.09 9.48
CA PRO A 84 -24.23 3.35 9.35
C PRO A 84 -24.99 2.14 8.81
N GLN A 85 -26.03 1.69 9.53
CA GLN A 85 -26.90 0.58 9.11
C GLN A 85 -28.25 1.11 8.60
N LEU A 86 -28.87 0.35 7.70
CA LEU A 86 -30.24 0.61 7.24
C LEU A 86 -31.24 -0.07 8.17
N THR A 87 -32.32 0.62 8.51
CA THR A 87 -33.50 -0.01 9.12
C THR A 87 -34.31 -0.76 8.07
N GLU A 88 -35.30 -1.55 8.49
CA GLU A 88 -36.20 -2.24 7.54
C GLU A 88 -36.94 -1.27 6.61
N GLU A 89 -37.30 -0.08 7.12
CA GLU A 89 -37.92 0.98 6.32
C GLU A 89 -36.93 1.55 5.30
N ASP A 90 -35.69 1.80 5.70
CA ASP A 90 -34.66 2.32 4.79
C ASP A 90 -34.30 1.30 3.70
N GLU A 91 -34.37 0.00 3.98
CA GLU A 91 -34.17 -1.05 2.96
C GLU A 91 -35.27 -1.06 1.90
N LEU A 92 -36.49 -0.61 2.23
CA LEU A 92 -37.54 -0.40 1.23
C LEU A 92 -37.21 0.80 0.34
N HIS A 93 -36.82 1.92 0.96
CA HIS A 93 -36.40 3.13 0.25
C HIS A 93 -35.17 2.91 -0.61
N ARG A 94 -34.18 2.17 -0.12
CA ARG A 94 -32.97 1.79 -0.87
C ARG A 94 -33.34 1.04 -2.15
N ARG A 95 -34.22 0.03 -2.07
CA ARG A 95 -34.63 -0.75 -3.24
C ARG A 95 -35.29 0.13 -4.30
N GLN A 96 -36.26 0.96 -3.89
CA GLN A 96 -36.93 1.91 -4.78
C GLN A 96 -35.94 2.91 -5.41
N LEU A 97 -34.98 3.40 -4.62
CA LEU A 97 -33.98 4.34 -5.07
C LEU A 97 -33.04 3.68 -6.08
N VAL A 98 -32.51 2.49 -5.79
CA VAL A 98 -31.64 1.74 -6.70
C VAL A 98 -32.34 1.43 -8.02
N ASP A 99 -33.60 1.00 -8.00
CA ASP A 99 -34.37 0.77 -9.22
C ASP A 99 -34.51 2.04 -10.06
N THR A 100 -34.77 3.17 -9.41
CA THR A 100 -34.85 4.48 -10.06
C THR A 100 -33.50 4.90 -10.64
N LEU A 101 -32.41 4.68 -9.89
CA LEU A 101 -31.04 4.97 -10.33
C LEU A 101 -30.66 4.14 -11.56
N LEU A 102 -31.04 2.85 -11.60
CA LEU A 102 -30.78 1.97 -12.74
C LEU A 102 -31.56 2.39 -13.99
N LEU A 103 -32.79 2.87 -13.85
CA LEU A 103 -33.59 3.39 -14.97
C LEU A 103 -33.00 4.66 -15.57
N GLU A 104 -32.39 5.51 -14.75
CA GLU A 104 -31.75 6.76 -15.17
C GLU A 104 -30.26 6.59 -15.55
N ALA A 105 -29.64 5.44 -15.25
CA ALA A 105 -28.24 5.19 -15.58
C ALA A 105 -27.90 5.42 -17.07
N PRO A 106 -28.75 5.06 -18.06
CA PRO A 106 -28.46 5.33 -19.48
C PRO A 106 -28.44 6.82 -19.86
N SER A 107 -29.14 7.68 -19.11
CA SER A 107 -29.21 9.12 -19.36
C SER A 107 -28.16 9.91 -18.55
N ALA A 108 -27.49 9.26 -17.61
CA ALA A 108 -26.46 9.85 -16.76
C ALA A 108 -25.19 10.19 -17.56
N ALA A 109 -24.43 11.17 -17.05
CA ALA A 109 -23.12 11.50 -17.61
C ALA A 109 -22.19 10.29 -17.54
N SER A 110 -21.40 10.07 -18.59
CA SER A 110 -20.31 9.10 -18.55
C SER A 110 -19.26 9.55 -17.53
N PHE A 111 -18.68 8.60 -16.81
CA PHE A 111 -17.61 8.84 -15.84
C PHE A 111 -16.35 8.06 -16.23
N THR A 112 -15.20 8.54 -15.77
CA THR A 112 -13.90 7.89 -15.96
C THR A 112 -13.19 7.56 -14.65
N THR A 113 -13.64 8.16 -13.55
CA THR A 113 -13.07 7.98 -12.21
C THR A 113 -14.16 7.66 -11.18
N ASP A 114 -13.77 6.99 -10.09
CA ASP A 114 -14.69 6.67 -9.00
C ASP A 114 -15.24 7.94 -8.35
N SER A 115 -14.44 9.00 -8.20
CA SER A 115 -14.90 10.27 -7.63
C SER A 115 -15.94 10.98 -8.51
N GLU A 116 -15.81 10.93 -9.83
CA GLU A 116 -16.86 11.41 -10.74
C GLU A 116 -18.14 10.59 -10.56
N PHE A 117 -18.01 9.26 -10.43
CA PHE A 117 -19.16 8.39 -10.23
C PHE A 117 -19.85 8.64 -8.88
N GLU A 118 -19.10 8.79 -7.78
CA GLU A 118 -19.64 9.17 -6.47
C GLU A 118 -20.41 10.50 -6.54
N ASN A 119 -19.88 11.50 -7.24
CA ASN A 119 -20.54 12.79 -7.40
C ASN A 119 -21.85 12.70 -8.19
N ILE A 120 -21.86 11.93 -9.29
CA ILE A 120 -23.07 11.69 -10.09
C ILE A 120 -24.11 10.96 -9.23
N LEU A 121 -23.71 9.88 -8.56
CA LEU A 121 -24.59 9.07 -7.71
C LEU A 121 -25.16 9.91 -6.56
N SER A 122 -24.33 10.70 -5.89
CA SER A 122 -24.72 11.63 -4.83
C SER A 122 -25.75 12.64 -5.33
N GLY A 123 -25.51 13.25 -6.51
CA GLY A 123 -26.46 14.17 -7.13
C GLY A 123 -27.78 13.49 -7.53
N MET A 124 -27.76 12.23 -7.97
CA MET A 124 -28.98 11.47 -8.26
C MET A 124 -29.76 11.18 -6.98
N ILE A 125 -29.09 10.77 -5.91
CA ILE A 125 -29.73 10.52 -4.60
C ILE A 125 -30.41 11.81 -4.10
N ASP A 126 -29.74 12.96 -4.20
CA ASP A 126 -30.34 14.25 -3.81
C ASP A 126 -31.54 14.65 -4.68
N ARG A 127 -31.56 14.29 -5.97
CA ARG A 127 -32.70 14.57 -6.85
C ARG A 127 -33.92 13.69 -6.55
N PHE A 128 -33.69 12.45 -6.15
CA PHE A 128 -34.73 11.45 -5.93
C PHE A 128 -35.12 11.28 -4.46
N THR A 129 -34.57 12.10 -3.57
CA THR A 129 -34.96 12.15 -2.16
C THR A 129 -35.47 13.55 -1.79
N VAL A 130 -36.54 13.63 -1.01
CA VAL A 130 -37.11 14.89 -0.52
C VAL A 130 -37.13 14.86 1.00
N LEU A 131 -36.57 15.89 1.63
CA LEU A 131 -36.56 16.02 3.08
C LEU A 131 -37.97 16.27 3.61
N HIS A 132 -38.32 15.61 4.72
CA HIS A 132 -39.63 15.82 5.35
C HIS A 132 -39.91 17.29 5.70
N GLU A 133 -38.88 18.06 6.06
CA GLU A 133 -38.98 19.48 6.42
C GLU A 133 -39.26 20.40 5.21
N ASP A 134 -38.82 19.99 4.01
CA ASP A 134 -38.99 20.73 2.77
C ASP A 134 -40.27 20.31 2.00
N ALA A 135 -41.00 19.32 2.51
CA ALA A 135 -42.26 18.89 1.92
C ALA A 135 -43.34 19.97 2.17
N PRO A 136 -43.94 20.58 1.13
CA PRO A 136 -44.96 21.59 1.33
C PRO A 136 -46.14 20.99 2.10
N ALA A 137 -46.53 21.66 3.18
CA ALA A 137 -47.73 21.36 3.95
C ALA A 137 -48.97 21.48 3.03
N VAL A 138 -49.43 20.35 2.50
CA VAL A 138 -50.68 20.17 1.77
C VAL A 138 -51.02 21.32 0.79
N THR A 139 -50.48 21.25 -0.42
CA THR A 139 -51.08 21.96 -1.56
C THR A 139 -51.61 20.95 -2.56
N ARG A 140 -52.92 20.70 -2.48
CA ARG A 140 -53.92 20.79 -3.56
C ARG A 140 -53.42 20.85 -5.03
N GLN A 141 -52.45 20.02 -5.42
CA GLN A 141 -51.83 20.04 -6.74
C GLN A 141 -51.72 18.61 -7.31
N GLY A 142 -52.68 17.74 -6.97
CA GLY A 142 -52.70 16.34 -7.39
C GLY A 142 -53.51 16.03 -8.66
N ARG A 143 -54.03 17.03 -9.40
CA ARG A 143 -54.86 16.75 -10.59
C ARG A 143 -54.20 17.00 -11.95
N GLY A 144 -53.07 17.70 -12.00
CA GLY A 144 -52.39 18.02 -13.26
C GLY A 144 -51.31 17.01 -13.68
N TRP A 145 -50.60 16.44 -12.70
CA TRP A 145 -49.42 15.59 -12.94
C TRP A 145 -49.80 14.12 -13.20
N GLU A 146 -50.87 13.61 -12.58
CA GLU A 146 -51.46 12.30 -12.89
C GLU A 146 -51.97 12.19 -14.33
N LEU A 147 -52.34 13.31 -14.96
CA LEU A 147 -52.82 13.34 -16.35
C LEU A 147 -51.69 13.14 -17.40
N VAL A 148 -50.42 13.23 -17.00
CA VAL A 148 -49.25 13.08 -17.90
C VAL A 148 -48.52 11.74 -17.69
N GLY A 149 -48.98 10.89 -16.77
CA GLY A 149 -48.45 9.54 -16.58
C GLY A 149 -47.02 9.45 -16.04
N MET A 150 -46.45 10.55 -15.54
CA MET A 150 -45.15 10.56 -14.87
C MET A 150 -45.38 10.44 -13.36
N ALA A 151 -45.22 9.25 -12.79
CA ALA A 151 -45.24 9.09 -11.34
C ALA A 151 -44.11 9.91 -10.70
N ASP A 152 -44.42 10.64 -9.62
CA ASP A 152 -43.39 11.30 -8.81
C ASP A 152 -42.63 10.21 -8.03
N ASN A 153 -41.52 9.73 -8.60
CA ASN A 153 -40.70 8.65 -8.04
C ASN A 153 -39.79 9.11 -6.89
N ARG A 154 -39.99 10.31 -6.35
CA ARG A 154 -39.18 10.83 -5.25
C ARG A 154 -39.59 10.20 -3.93
N ILE A 155 -38.59 9.79 -3.16
CA ILE A 155 -38.77 9.15 -1.86
C ILE A 155 -38.66 10.21 -0.77
N ARG A 156 -39.56 10.18 0.21
CA ARG A 156 -39.49 11.07 1.37
C ARG A 156 -38.63 10.45 2.45
N VAL A 157 -37.65 11.20 2.93
CA VAL A 157 -36.69 10.75 3.93
C VAL A 157 -36.37 11.91 4.86
N ASP A 158 -35.95 11.62 6.09
CA ASP A 158 -35.29 12.61 6.92
C ASP A 158 -33.81 12.79 6.50
N LYS A 159 -33.13 13.76 7.13
CA LYS A 159 -31.73 14.06 6.81
C LYS A 159 -30.79 12.90 7.14
N GLU A 160 -31.03 12.20 8.25
CA GLU A 160 -30.19 11.10 8.70
C GLU A 160 -30.38 9.87 7.81
N GLN A 161 -31.63 9.50 7.50
CA GLN A 161 -32.02 8.50 6.52
C GLN A 161 -31.35 8.76 5.16
N ARG A 162 -31.38 10.00 4.66
CA ARG A 162 -30.73 10.34 3.39
C ARG A 162 -29.23 10.07 3.42
N GLU A 163 -28.55 10.48 4.48
CA GLU A 163 -27.10 10.26 4.60
C GLU A 163 -26.75 8.79 4.81
N ARG A 164 -27.58 8.01 5.52
CA ARG A 164 -27.42 6.54 5.64
C ARG A 164 -27.59 5.85 4.29
N LEU A 165 -28.63 6.20 3.54
CA LEU A 165 -28.85 5.72 2.17
C LEU A 165 -27.69 6.09 1.25
N ARG A 166 -27.20 7.33 1.32
CA ARG A 166 -26.06 7.80 0.52
C ARG A 166 -24.82 6.97 0.81
N TYR A 167 -24.48 6.78 2.08
CA TYR A 167 -23.32 5.99 2.49
C TYR A 167 -23.43 4.54 1.97
N ILE A 168 -24.55 3.85 2.24
CA ILE A 168 -24.72 2.43 1.88
C ILE A 168 -24.74 2.22 0.36
N ILE A 169 -25.45 3.07 -0.38
CA ILE A 169 -25.53 2.95 -1.85
C ILE A 169 -24.16 3.22 -2.47
N THR A 170 -23.43 4.24 -2.00
CA THR A 170 -22.07 4.54 -2.47
C THR A 170 -21.11 3.40 -2.13
N ARG A 171 -21.17 2.88 -0.91
CA ARG A 171 -20.38 1.74 -0.45
C ARG A 171 -20.57 0.51 -1.34
N ASP A 172 -21.83 0.18 -1.66
CA ASP A 172 -22.17 -1.03 -2.38
C ASP A 172 -21.96 -0.92 -3.91
N LEU A 173 -22.22 0.25 -4.51
CA LEU A 173 -22.12 0.44 -5.97
C LEU A 173 -20.76 0.94 -6.45
N VAL A 174 -20.07 1.74 -5.64
CA VAL A 174 -18.79 2.36 -6.03
C VAL A 174 -17.62 1.71 -5.31
N ARG A 175 -17.72 1.55 -3.99
CA ARG A 175 -16.60 1.10 -3.16
C ARG A 175 -16.53 -0.42 -3.01
N ASN A 176 -16.11 -0.94 -1.86
CA ASN A 176 -15.86 -2.37 -1.67
C ASN A 176 -17.05 -3.14 -1.07
N GLY A 177 -18.23 -2.54 -0.97
CA GLY A 177 -19.41 -3.17 -0.40
C GLY A 177 -19.18 -3.64 1.06
N PRO A 178 -19.52 -4.90 1.41
CA PRO A 178 -19.40 -5.39 2.78
C PRO A 178 -17.99 -5.36 3.38
N LEU A 179 -16.95 -5.34 2.55
CA LEU A 179 -15.56 -5.30 3.02
C LEU A 179 -15.02 -3.87 3.18
N GLU A 180 -15.82 -2.84 2.90
CA GLU A 180 -15.38 -1.45 2.99
C GLU A 180 -14.86 -1.10 4.39
N THR A 181 -15.53 -1.56 5.44
CA THR A 181 -15.12 -1.30 6.83
C THR A 181 -13.75 -1.90 7.15
N LEU A 182 -13.47 -3.11 6.63
CA LEU A 182 -12.17 -3.77 6.78
C LEU A 182 -11.09 -3.07 5.96
N LEU A 183 -11.40 -2.74 4.71
CA LEU A 183 -10.44 -2.12 3.79
C LEU A 183 -10.14 -0.67 4.18
N SER A 184 -11.05 0.02 4.85
CA SER A 184 -10.83 1.38 5.38
C SER A 184 -9.99 1.40 6.65
N ASP A 185 -9.83 0.27 7.36
CA ASP A 185 -9.08 0.21 8.61
C ASP A 185 -7.57 0.03 8.36
N GLU A 186 -6.81 1.11 8.40
CA GLU A 186 -5.35 1.13 8.20
C GLU A 186 -4.56 0.31 9.23
N MET A 187 -5.18 -0.09 10.34
CA MET A 187 -4.55 -0.93 11.36
C MET A 187 -4.56 -2.43 11.01
N LEU A 188 -5.28 -2.82 9.95
CA LEU A 188 -5.27 -4.18 9.41
C LEU A 188 -4.15 -4.36 8.37
N GLU A 189 -3.45 -5.49 8.41
CA GLU A 189 -2.39 -5.85 7.46
C GLU A 189 -2.86 -6.94 6.48
N ASP A 190 -3.42 -8.03 6.98
CA ASP A 190 -3.95 -9.12 6.19
C ASP A 190 -5.42 -9.41 6.59
N ILE A 191 -6.28 -9.72 5.61
CA ILE A 191 -7.70 -10.04 5.78
C ILE A 191 -7.96 -11.39 5.13
N HIS A 192 -8.48 -12.34 5.88
CA HIS A 192 -8.69 -13.72 5.45
C HIS A 192 -10.14 -14.14 5.63
N THR A 193 -10.73 -14.77 4.61
CA THR A 193 -11.95 -15.55 4.80
C THR A 193 -11.77 -16.97 4.28
N ILE A 194 -12.44 -17.91 4.94
CA ILE A 194 -12.45 -19.32 4.53
C ILE A 194 -13.90 -19.80 4.46
N GLY A 195 -14.48 -19.78 3.25
CA GLY A 195 -15.88 -20.14 3.04
C GLY A 195 -16.82 -19.19 3.80
N LEU A 196 -17.76 -19.77 4.55
CA LEU A 196 -18.75 -19.03 5.34
C LEU A 196 -18.31 -18.76 6.79
N LYS A 197 -17.03 -19.02 7.11
CA LYS A 197 -16.49 -18.66 8.42
C LYS A 197 -16.44 -17.13 8.57
N HIS A 198 -16.23 -16.69 9.80
CA HIS A 198 -15.93 -15.29 10.08
C HIS A 198 -14.66 -14.85 9.34
N VAL A 199 -14.62 -13.55 9.02
CA VAL A 199 -13.41 -12.94 8.49
C VAL A 199 -12.40 -12.81 9.63
N HIS A 200 -11.19 -13.31 9.45
CA HIS A 200 -10.07 -13.19 10.37
C HIS A 200 -9.05 -12.21 9.80
N MET A 201 -8.43 -11.37 10.64
CA MET A 201 -7.49 -10.36 10.18
C MET A 201 -6.27 -10.30 11.08
N ASP A 202 -5.12 -9.94 10.49
CA ASP A 202 -3.94 -9.54 11.26
C ASP A 202 -3.97 -8.03 11.51
N HIS A 203 -3.96 -7.64 12.78
CA HIS A 203 -4.05 -6.25 13.23
C HIS A 203 -2.72 -5.81 13.85
N LYS A 204 -2.16 -4.68 13.40
CA LYS A 204 -0.84 -4.15 13.79
C LYS A 204 -0.58 -4.10 15.30
N VAL A 205 -1.63 -3.86 16.09
CA VAL A 205 -1.55 -3.73 17.55
C VAL A 205 -2.04 -4.95 18.33
N PHE A 206 -3.04 -5.68 17.82
CA PHE A 206 -3.73 -6.73 18.56
C PHE A 206 -3.45 -8.14 18.03
N GLY A 207 -2.68 -8.28 16.95
CA GLY A 207 -2.43 -9.56 16.28
C GLY A 207 -3.68 -10.09 15.58
N MET A 208 -3.90 -11.40 15.64
CA MET A 208 -5.04 -12.05 14.99
C MET A 208 -6.36 -11.67 15.67
N VAL A 209 -7.26 -11.03 14.92
CA VAL A 209 -8.60 -10.61 15.37
C VAL A 209 -9.70 -11.22 14.49
N THR A 210 -10.89 -11.44 15.05
CA THR A 210 -12.04 -12.03 14.35
C THR A 210 -13.15 -10.99 14.16
N SER A 211 -13.60 -10.80 12.92
CA SER A 211 -14.67 -9.85 12.57
C SER A 211 -16.07 -10.41 12.88
N ASN A 212 -17.01 -9.50 13.14
CA ASN A 212 -18.45 -9.80 13.09
C ASN A 212 -18.99 -10.04 11.67
N ILE A 213 -18.22 -9.71 10.63
CA ILE A 213 -18.62 -9.87 9.24
C ILE A 213 -18.57 -11.36 8.85
N ARG A 214 -19.68 -11.86 8.30
CA ARG A 214 -19.79 -13.20 7.71
C ARG A 214 -20.73 -13.20 6.51
N PHE A 215 -20.45 -14.07 5.54
CA PHE A 215 -21.35 -14.31 4.42
C PHE A 215 -22.42 -15.31 4.82
N ARG A 216 -23.68 -15.03 4.44
CA ARG A 216 -24.83 -15.86 4.84
C ARG A 216 -24.86 -17.21 4.11
N ASP A 217 -24.44 -17.22 2.86
CA ASP A 217 -24.40 -18.40 2.00
C ASP A 217 -23.29 -18.30 0.95
N ARG A 218 -23.00 -19.45 0.31
CA ARG A 218 -21.93 -19.59 -0.67
C ARG A 218 -22.22 -18.85 -1.98
N GLU A 219 -23.49 -18.69 -2.34
CA GLU A 219 -23.89 -18.05 -3.58
C GLU A 219 -23.65 -16.54 -3.53
N ILE A 220 -23.97 -15.89 -2.42
CA ILE A 220 -23.68 -14.47 -2.17
C ILE A 220 -22.16 -14.25 -2.17
N LEU A 221 -21.40 -15.09 -1.46
CA LEU A 221 -19.94 -15.00 -1.44
C LEU A 221 -19.35 -15.17 -2.84
N GLY A 222 -19.81 -16.18 -3.59
CA GLY A 222 -19.38 -16.43 -4.97
C GLY A 222 -19.69 -15.25 -5.89
N ARG A 223 -20.92 -14.71 -5.86
CA ARG A 223 -21.29 -13.53 -6.66
C ARG A 223 -20.44 -12.31 -6.32
N TYR A 224 -20.18 -12.09 -5.03
CA TYR A 224 -19.33 -11.00 -4.57
C TYR A 224 -17.90 -11.13 -5.09
N LEU A 225 -17.29 -12.31 -4.94
CA LEU A 225 -15.93 -12.59 -5.42
C LEU A 225 -15.81 -12.51 -6.94
N ARG A 226 -16.84 -12.94 -7.68
CA ARG A 226 -16.90 -12.79 -9.13
C ARG A 226 -16.91 -11.31 -9.54
N SER A 227 -17.84 -10.52 -8.99
CA SER A 227 -17.92 -9.08 -9.23
C SER A 227 -16.61 -8.36 -8.91
N MET A 228 -16.01 -8.68 -7.76
CA MET A 228 -14.71 -8.14 -7.35
C MET A 228 -13.60 -8.52 -8.36
N SER A 229 -13.54 -9.77 -8.79
CA SER A 229 -12.54 -10.24 -9.77
C SER A 229 -12.67 -9.57 -11.15
N GLU A 230 -13.89 -9.24 -11.56
CA GLU A 230 -14.17 -8.52 -12.81
C GLU A 230 -13.68 -7.06 -12.73
N ARG A 231 -13.91 -6.40 -11.59
CA ARG A 231 -13.39 -5.04 -11.33
C ARG A 231 -11.87 -4.98 -11.32
N ILE A 232 -11.20 -6.03 -10.84
CA ILE A 232 -9.74 -6.18 -10.87
C ILE A 232 -9.22 -6.49 -12.29
N GLY A 233 -10.12 -6.76 -13.25
CA GLY A 233 -9.76 -7.15 -14.63
C GLY A 233 -9.26 -8.58 -14.75
N ARG A 234 -9.46 -9.42 -13.72
CA ARG A 234 -9.03 -10.83 -13.68
C ARG A 234 -10.20 -11.72 -13.27
N PRO A 235 -11.19 -11.95 -14.15
CA PRO A 235 -12.43 -12.64 -13.78
C PRO A 235 -12.17 -14.10 -13.36
N VAL A 236 -12.75 -14.51 -12.23
CA VAL A 236 -12.77 -15.90 -11.75
C VAL A 236 -13.85 -16.72 -12.43
N SER A 237 -13.62 -18.02 -12.55
CA SER A 237 -14.61 -19.00 -13.06
C SER A 237 -14.26 -20.39 -12.54
N ASP A 238 -15.16 -21.36 -12.65
CA ASP A 238 -14.86 -22.75 -12.23
C ASP A 238 -13.64 -23.34 -12.98
N ASN A 239 -13.46 -22.95 -14.25
CA ASN A 239 -12.29 -23.37 -15.05
C ASN A 239 -10.98 -22.64 -14.67
N LYS A 240 -11.06 -21.49 -13.99
CA LYS A 240 -9.90 -20.74 -13.47
C LYS A 240 -10.24 -20.27 -12.05
N PRO A 241 -10.22 -21.21 -11.09
CA PRO A 241 -10.76 -20.95 -9.76
C PRO A 241 -9.81 -20.15 -8.89
N ILE A 242 -8.51 -20.09 -9.23
CA ILE A 242 -7.50 -19.35 -8.49
C ILE A 242 -7.10 -18.11 -9.28
N VAL A 243 -7.23 -16.94 -8.65
CA VAL A 243 -6.84 -15.64 -9.22
C VAL A 243 -6.12 -14.80 -8.19
N ASP A 244 -4.97 -14.26 -8.59
CA ASP A 244 -4.30 -13.17 -7.90
C ASP A 244 -4.55 -11.85 -8.64
N GLY A 245 -4.76 -10.78 -7.89
CA GLY A 245 -5.03 -9.45 -8.44
C GLY A 245 -4.73 -8.33 -7.46
N SER A 246 -5.11 -7.11 -7.84
CA SER A 246 -4.90 -5.92 -7.04
C SER A 246 -6.18 -5.10 -7.01
N LEU A 247 -6.61 -4.73 -5.80
CA LEU A 247 -7.76 -3.89 -5.54
C LEU A 247 -7.46 -2.43 -5.91
N LEU A 248 -8.50 -1.59 -5.89
CA LEU A 248 -8.41 -0.18 -6.28
C LEU A 248 -7.49 0.64 -5.35
N ASP A 249 -7.42 0.26 -4.08
CA ASP A 249 -6.52 0.83 -3.07
C ASP A 249 -5.05 0.34 -3.20
N GLY A 250 -4.77 -0.55 -4.16
CA GLY A 250 -3.46 -1.19 -4.34
C GLY A 250 -3.25 -2.47 -3.54
N SER A 251 -4.20 -2.82 -2.66
CA SER A 251 -4.13 -4.05 -1.85
C SER A 251 -4.09 -5.29 -2.75
N ARG A 252 -3.30 -6.29 -2.37
CA ARG A 252 -3.23 -7.56 -3.08
C ARG A 252 -4.39 -8.44 -2.66
N ILE A 253 -5.01 -9.11 -3.61
CA ILE A 253 -6.07 -10.09 -3.32
C ILE A 253 -5.79 -11.41 -4.03
N ASN A 254 -5.89 -12.50 -3.29
CA ASN A 254 -5.97 -13.86 -3.80
C ASN A 254 -7.39 -14.36 -3.60
N ILE A 255 -7.99 -14.93 -4.64
CA ILE A 255 -9.33 -15.50 -4.65
C ILE A 255 -9.23 -16.97 -5.04
N ILE A 256 -9.88 -17.84 -4.25
CA ILE A 256 -10.10 -19.25 -4.57
C ILE A 256 -11.62 -19.46 -4.66
N TYR A 257 -12.13 -19.51 -5.88
CA TYR A 257 -13.56 -19.38 -6.17
C TYR A 257 -14.33 -20.70 -6.11
N SER A 258 -13.77 -21.79 -6.65
CA SER A 258 -14.56 -23.01 -6.89
C SER A 258 -14.57 -23.95 -5.69
N ASP A 259 -15.73 -24.57 -5.45
CA ASP A 259 -15.99 -25.50 -4.35
C ASP A 259 -15.19 -26.81 -4.44
N ASP A 260 -14.74 -27.19 -5.65
CA ASP A 260 -13.88 -28.36 -5.88
C ASP A 260 -12.41 -28.12 -5.50
N VAL A 261 -11.98 -26.85 -5.46
CA VAL A 261 -10.64 -26.45 -5.01
C VAL A 261 -10.66 -26.01 -3.55
N SER A 262 -11.67 -25.25 -3.14
CA SER A 262 -11.89 -24.81 -1.76
C SER A 262 -13.08 -25.53 -1.14
N MET A 263 -12.80 -26.67 -0.51
CA MET A 263 -13.83 -27.57 0.07
C MET A 263 -14.80 -26.89 1.05
N LEU A 264 -14.35 -25.84 1.75
CA LEU A 264 -15.16 -25.11 2.72
C LEU A 264 -16.04 -24.02 2.07
N GLY A 265 -15.98 -23.88 0.75
CA GLY A 265 -16.60 -22.83 -0.04
C GLY A 265 -15.57 -21.81 -0.53
N PRO A 266 -15.99 -20.83 -1.35
CA PRO A 266 -15.08 -19.82 -1.89
C PRO A 266 -14.31 -19.09 -0.78
N SER A 267 -13.06 -18.71 -1.03
CA SER A 267 -12.21 -18.04 -0.05
C SER A 267 -11.41 -16.91 -0.69
N PHE A 268 -10.97 -15.98 0.14
CA PHE A 268 -10.09 -14.91 -0.30
C PHE A 268 -9.11 -14.53 0.79
N THR A 269 -7.95 -14.00 0.37
CA THR A 269 -6.99 -13.35 1.24
C THR A 269 -6.61 -12.02 0.63
N ILE A 270 -6.79 -10.93 1.38
CA ILE A 270 -6.36 -9.60 1.01
C ILE A 270 -5.16 -9.24 1.87
N ARG A 271 -4.06 -8.84 1.23
CA ARG A 271 -2.94 -8.17 1.90
C ARG A 271 -3.05 -6.69 1.62
N LYS A 272 -3.30 -5.91 2.66
CA LYS A 272 -3.48 -4.47 2.53
C LYS A 272 -2.20 -3.81 2.04
N PHE A 273 -2.37 -2.85 1.15
CA PHE A 273 -1.28 -1.96 0.78
C PHE A 273 -1.05 -0.99 1.94
N ALA A 274 0.15 -0.99 2.52
CA ALA A 274 0.48 -0.02 3.57
C ALA A 274 0.31 1.38 2.99
N GLU A 275 -0.48 2.25 3.61
CA GLU A 275 -0.77 3.60 3.10
C GLU A 275 0.46 4.51 3.22
N GLU A 276 1.17 4.43 4.34
CA GLU A 276 2.40 5.18 4.55
C GLU A 276 3.61 4.51 3.87
N THR A 277 4.47 5.32 3.25
CA THR A 277 5.73 4.84 2.65
C THR A 277 6.83 4.97 3.68
N ILE A 278 7.61 3.92 3.92
CA ILE A 278 8.75 4.02 4.84
C ILE A 278 9.87 4.82 4.17
N SER A 279 10.36 5.86 4.85
CA SER A 279 11.46 6.70 4.37
C SER A 279 12.84 6.09 4.67
N ILE A 280 13.87 6.57 3.99
CA ILE A 280 15.25 6.12 4.26
C ILE A 280 15.71 6.49 5.67
N THR A 281 15.31 7.65 6.21
CA THR A 281 15.66 8.05 7.58
C THR A 281 14.94 7.19 8.60
N GLN A 282 13.71 6.73 8.34
CA GLN A 282 13.03 5.75 9.17
C GLN A 282 13.77 4.40 9.18
N LEU A 283 14.27 3.93 8.02
CA LEU A 283 15.10 2.72 7.96
C LEU A 283 16.43 2.87 8.73
N VAL A 284 17.05 4.06 8.70
CA VAL A 284 18.22 4.37 9.52
C VAL A 284 17.87 4.36 11.01
N ALA A 285 16.74 4.97 11.39
CA ALA A 285 16.26 5.00 12.78
C ALA A 285 15.97 3.60 13.34
N TRP A 286 15.46 2.68 12.50
CA TRP A 286 15.23 1.27 12.88
C TRP A 286 16.49 0.41 12.87
N GLY A 287 17.62 0.96 12.44
CA GLY A 287 18.87 0.22 12.26
C GLY A 287 18.82 -0.80 11.13
N THR A 288 17.86 -0.70 10.20
CA THR A 288 17.83 -1.58 9.01
C THR A 288 19.07 -1.38 8.14
N LEU A 289 19.57 -0.16 8.08
CA LEU A 289 20.84 0.23 7.49
C LEU A 289 21.39 1.44 8.28
N ASN A 290 22.67 1.78 8.13
CA ASN A 290 23.23 2.99 8.75
C ASN A 290 23.30 4.16 7.75
N ALA A 291 23.57 5.37 8.25
CA ALA A 291 23.65 6.58 7.43
C ALA A 291 24.74 6.51 6.35
N ASP A 292 25.88 5.84 6.62
CA ASP A 292 26.96 5.66 5.63
C ASP A 292 26.48 4.84 4.42
N LEU A 293 25.74 3.76 4.67
CA LEU A 293 25.16 2.91 3.64
C LEU A 293 24.10 3.68 2.85
N ALA A 294 23.24 4.45 3.51
CA ALA A 294 22.27 5.33 2.84
C ALA A 294 22.95 6.38 1.96
N ALA A 295 24.02 7.02 2.44
CA ALA A 295 24.81 8.00 1.69
C ALA A 295 25.50 7.40 0.47
N TYR A 296 26.03 6.18 0.61
CA TYR A 296 26.59 5.41 -0.51
C TYR A 296 25.53 5.13 -1.59
N ILE A 297 24.33 4.69 -1.19
CA ILE A 297 23.22 4.47 -2.13
C ILE A 297 22.81 5.79 -2.79
N TRP A 298 22.75 6.88 -2.01
CA TRP A 298 22.38 8.20 -2.53
C TRP A 298 23.31 8.63 -3.66
N ILE A 299 24.62 8.59 -3.45
CA ILE A 299 25.61 8.92 -4.48
C ILE A 299 25.44 7.99 -5.69
N CYS A 300 25.30 6.68 -5.47
CA CYS A 300 25.13 5.74 -6.57
C CYS A 300 23.89 6.04 -7.44
N LEU A 301 22.73 6.34 -6.82
CA LEU A 301 21.50 6.59 -7.55
C LEU A 301 21.48 7.94 -8.27
N GLU A 302 22.05 8.99 -7.67
CA GLU A 302 22.17 10.29 -8.33
C GLU A 302 22.94 10.18 -9.66
N TYR A 303 24.00 9.36 -9.66
CA TYR A 303 24.86 9.13 -10.83
C TYR A 303 24.38 7.99 -11.75
N GLY A 304 23.15 7.49 -11.58
CA GLY A 304 22.56 6.56 -12.54
C GLY A 304 23.06 5.12 -12.42
N MET A 305 23.52 4.69 -11.25
CA MET A 305 23.90 3.29 -11.05
C MET A 305 22.65 2.40 -10.92
N SER A 306 22.68 1.26 -11.60
CA SER A 306 21.65 0.22 -11.50
C SER A 306 21.84 -0.63 -10.25
N VAL A 307 20.74 -0.93 -9.56
CA VAL A 307 20.76 -1.65 -8.28
C VAL A 307 19.70 -2.75 -8.21
N MET A 308 20.07 -3.86 -7.60
CA MET A 308 19.15 -4.93 -7.21
C MET A 308 18.99 -4.95 -5.68
N VAL A 309 17.76 -4.81 -5.20
CA VAL A 309 17.44 -5.03 -3.77
C VAL A 309 17.01 -6.48 -3.59
N SER A 310 17.83 -7.24 -2.88
CA SER A 310 17.73 -8.70 -2.82
C SER A 310 17.53 -9.22 -1.41
N GLY A 311 16.82 -10.33 -1.28
CA GLY A 311 16.48 -10.93 0.01
C GLY A 311 15.33 -11.93 -0.10
N GLU A 312 15.06 -12.64 0.98
CA GLU A 312 13.97 -13.62 1.03
C GLU A 312 12.59 -12.95 1.00
N THR A 313 11.52 -13.75 0.89
CA THR A 313 10.15 -13.26 1.05
C THR A 313 9.98 -12.56 2.41
N ALA A 314 9.22 -11.47 2.46
CA ALA A 314 8.98 -10.66 3.67
C ALA A 314 10.21 -9.97 4.31
N SER A 315 11.39 -10.07 3.70
CA SER A 315 12.61 -9.37 4.15
C SER A 315 12.53 -7.85 4.08
N GLY A 316 11.57 -7.28 3.32
CA GLY A 316 11.39 -5.83 3.18
C GLY A 316 12.04 -5.21 1.94
N LYS A 317 12.33 -6.00 0.90
CA LYS A 317 12.94 -5.53 -0.36
C LYS A 317 12.21 -4.34 -0.98
N THR A 318 10.89 -4.46 -1.16
CA THR A 318 10.07 -3.40 -1.78
C THR A 318 10.03 -2.15 -0.90
N THR A 319 10.06 -2.32 0.43
CA THR A 319 10.16 -1.20 1.38
C THR A 319 11.47 -0.44 1.18
N THR A 320 12.61 -1.14 1.16
CA THR A 320 13.92 -0.52 0.92
C THR A 320 14.02 0.09 -0.48
N LEU A 321 13.46 -0.58 -1.50
CA LEU A 321 13.36 -0.04 -2.86
C LEU A 321 12.63 1.30 -2.86
N ASN A 322 11.45 1.40 -2.23
CA ASN A 322 10.67 2.64 -2.16
C ASN A 322 11.38 3.74 -1.37
N ALA A 323 12.06 3.36 -0.27
CA ALA A 323 12.78 4.28 0.60
C ALA A 323 13.96 4.98 -0.08
N ILE A 324 14.62 4.33 -1.06
CA ILE A 324 15.79 4.88 -1.76
C ILE A 324 15.43 5.70 -3.00
N LEU A 325 14.18 5.64 -3.51
CA LEU A 325 13.76 6.41 -4.68
C LEU A 325 13.92 7.94 -4.54
N PRO A 326 13.73 8.57 -3.37
CA PRO A 326 13.97 10.00 -3.18
C PRO A 326 15.40 10.46 -3.48
N PHE A 327 16.38 9.54 -3.52
CA PHE A 327 17.77 9.82 -3.93
C PHE A 327 17.97 9.95 -5.45
N ILE A 328 16.92 9.77 -6.24
CA ILE A 328 16.95 10.07 -7.67
C ILE A 328 16.52 11.53 -7.84
N ASP A 329 17.24 12.30 -8.66
CA ASP A 329 16.89 13.70 -8.99
C ASP A 329 15.38 13.86 -9.26
N HIS A 330 14.79 14.87 -8.64
CA HIS A 330 13.34 15.11 -8.58
C HIS A 330 12.78 15.68 -9.88
N ASN A 331 13.65 16.16 -10.77
CA ASN A 331 13.29 16.80 -12.04
C ASN A 331 13.39 15.86 -13.25
N VAL A 332 13.42 14.54 -13.01
CA VAL A 332 13.56 13.53 -14.05
C VAL A 332 12.30 12.68 -14.22
N LYS A 333 12.23 11.96 -15.34
CA LYS A 333 11.18 10.99 -15.61
C LYS A 333 11.52 9.64 -14.98
N ILE A 334 10.58 9.10 -14.20
CA ILE A 334 10.64 7.75 -13.64
C ILE A 334 9.63 6.86 -14.36
N TYR A 335 10.00 5.61 -14.59
CA TYR A 335 9.14 4.59 -15.17
C TYR A 335 9.05 3.40 -14.22
N SER A 336 7.86 2.92 -13.89
CA SER A 336 7.70 1.65 -13.15
C SER A 336 6.91 0.63 -13.95
N ALA A 337 7.35 -0.63 -13.88
CA ALA A 337 6.67 -1.80 -14.44
C ALA A 337 6.53 -2.87 -13.36
N GLU A 338 5.30 -3.30 -13.09
CA GLU A 338 4.98 -4.14 -11.94
C GLU A 338 3.89 -5.17 -12.25
N ASP A 339 3.92 -6.34 -11.62
CA ASP A 339 2.78 -7.27 -11.69
C ASP A 339 1.62 -6.83 -10.79
N THR A 340 1.99 -6.25 -9.64
CA THR A 340 1.10 -5.59 -8.70
C THR A 340 1.75 -4.28 -8.32
N ALA A 341 0.95 -3.22 -8.30
CA ALA A 341 1.40 -1.86 -8.09
C ALA A 341 1.85 -1.64 -6.62
N GLU A 342 3.14 -1.84 -6.33
CA GLU A 342 3.73 -1.64 -5.00
C GLU A 342 4.69 -0.47 -4.89
N VAL A 343 5.27 -0.06 -6.02
CA VAL A 343 6.21 1.05 -6.11
C VAL A 343 5.46 2.35 -5.86
N LYS A 344 6.01 3.18 -4.99
CA LYS A 344 5.50 4.50 -4.62
C LYS A 344 6.53 5.56 -5.00
N VAL A 345 6.23 6.32 -6.05
CA VAL A 345 7.09 7.37 -6.58
C VAL A 345 6.41 8.72 -6.40
N ARG A 346 7.14 9.69 -5.84
CA ARG A 346 6.67 11.08 -5.68
C ARG A 346 7.16 12.03 -6.77
N HIS A 347 8.07 11.58 -7.64
CA HIS A 347 8.53 12.38 -8.79
C HIS A 347 7.35 12.85 -9.63
N LYS A 348 7.39 14.12 -10.04
CA LYS A 348 6.32 14.77 -10.82
C LYS A 348 6.00 14.05 -12.13
N VAL A 349 7.03 13.49 -12.77
CA VAL A 349 6.91 12.78 -14.04
C VAL A 349 7.10 11.28 -13.80
N TRP A 350 6.06 10.64 -13.28
CA TRP A 350 6.03 9.19 -13.09
C TRP A 350 5.11 8.52 -14.10
N GLN A 351 5.66 7.58 -14.86
CA GLN A 351 4.91 6.69 -15.72
C GLN A 351 4.78 5.32 -15.04
N ARG A 352 3.58 4.99 -14.55
CA ARG A 352 3.27 3.74 -13.84
C ARG A 352 2.57 2.75 -14.75
N LEU A 353 3.08 1.53 -14.88
CA LEU A 353 2.46 0.47 -15.67
C LEU A 353 2.36 -0.83 -14.88
N VAL A 354 1.28 -1.55 -15.10
CA VAL A 354 1.01 -2.86 -14.49
C VAL A 354 0.71 -3.91 -15.56
N THR A 355 1.08 -5.16 -15.30
CA THR A 355 0.79 -6.27 -16.21
C THR A 355 -0.71 -6.58 -16.24
N ARG A 356 -1.20 -7.04 -17.40
CA ARG A 356 -2.60 -7.42 -17.61
C ARG A 356 -2.69 -8.88 -18.00
N ALA A 357 -3.27 -9.69 -17.12
CA ALA A 357 -3.60 -11.07 -17.43
C ALA A 357 -4.83 -11.14 -18.35
N SER A 358 -4.77 -11.93 -19.41
CA SER A 358 -5.90 -12.17 -20.32
C SER A 358 -5.85 -13.60 -20.89
N LYS A 359 -7.04 -14.17 -21.17
CA LYS A 359 -7.19 -15.42 -21.93
C LYS A 359 -6.89 -15.22 -23.41
N ASN A 360 -7.18 -14.03 -23.94
CA ASN A 360 -6.82 -13.66 -25.30
C ASN A 360 -5.35 -13.20 -25.30
N GLU A 361 -4.49 -13.89 -26.03
CA GLU A 361 -3.07 -13.56 -26.15
C GLU A 361 -2.86 -12.13 -26.64
N ASP A 362 -3.66 -11.67 -27.61
CA ASP A 362 -3.56 -10.30 -28.16
C ASP A 362 -3.91 -9.21 -27.13
N ALA A 363 -4.60 -9.58 -26.05
CA ALA A 363 -4.96 -8.67 -24.97
C ALA A 363 -4.09 -8.85 -23.71
N ARG A 364 -3.18 -9.84 -23.68
CA ARG A 364 -2.25 -10.01 -22.56
C ARG A 364 -1.16 -8.94 -22.63
N VAL A 365 -0.76 -8.41 -21.48
CA VAL A 365 0.38 -7.51 -21.36
C VAL A 365 1.29 -8.05 -20.27
N GLU A 366 2.46 -8.53 -20.65
CA GLU A 366 3.43 -9.12 -19.74
C GLU A 366 4.53 -8.11 -19.38
N MET A 367 5.32 -8.42 -18.33
CA MET A 367 6.40 -7.53 -17.88
C MET A 367 7.37 -7.20 -19.00
N PHE A 368 7.65 -8.19 -19.87
CA PHE A 368 8.48 -8.03 -21.06
C PHE A 368 7.98 -6.92 -22.01
N ASP A 369 6.67 -6.83 -22.23
CA ASP A 369 6.06 -5.81 -23.08
C ASP A 369 6.23 -4.41 -22.46
N LEU A 370 6.04 -4.33 -21.14
CA LEU A 370 6.23 -3.09 -20.38
C LEU A 370 7.69 -2.62 -20.43
N LEU A 371 8.66 -3.52 -20.30
CA LEU A 371 10.08 -3.16 -20.38
C LEU A 371 10.49 -2.74 -21.79
N LYS A 372 9.98 -3.40 -22.84
CA LYS A 372 10.18 -2.96 -24.22
C LYS A 372 9.63 -1.55 -24.47
N ALA A 373 8.47 -1.23 -23.93
CA ALA A 373 7.89 0.11 -24.01
C ALA A 373 8.75 1.14 -23.28
N ALA A 374 9.34 0.77 -22.13
CA ALA A 374 10.23 1.63 -21.35
C ALA A 374 11.42 2.16 -22.17
N LEU A 375 12.04 1.29 -22.99
CA LEU A 375 13.19 1.65 -23.85
C LEU A 375 12.87 2.75 -24.88
N ARG A 376 11.59 2.92 -25.24
CA ARG A 376 11.12 3.99 -26.14
C ARG A 376 10.62 5.21 -25.37
N SER A 377 10.40 5.06 -24.08
CA SER A 377 9.84 6.07 -23.19
C SER A 377 10.89 7.02 -22.60
N ARG A 378 12.19 6.68 -22.79
CA ARG A 378 13.37 7.45 -22.38
C ARG A 378 13.32 7.91 -20.90
N PRO A 379 13.07 7.02 -19.93
CA PRO A 379 13.12 7.38 -18.52
C PRO A 379 14.57 7.53 -18.02
N ARG A 380 14.76 8.25 -16.91
CA ARG A 380 16.03 8.31 -16.19
C ARG A 380 16.29 7.04 -15.39
N TYR A 381 15.23 6.43 -14.85
CA TYR A 381 15.27 5.15 -14.17
C TYR A 381 14.07 4.30 -14.57
N ILE A 382 14.31 3.00 -14.75
CA ILE A 382 13.28 1.98 -14.87
C ILE A 382 13.23 1.22 -13.54
N ILE A 383 12.08 1.24 -12.89
CA ILE A 383 11.82 0.52 -11.65
C ILE A 383 11.01 -0.73 -11.99
N ILE A 384 11.49 -1.89 -11.57
CA ILE A 384 10.82 -3.17 -11.76
C ILE A 384 10.45 -3.71 -10.39
N GLY A 385 9.15 -3.91 -10.14
CA GLY A 385 8.66 -4.31 -8.81
C GLY A 385 9.38 -5.55 -8.29
N GLU A 386 9.45 -6.61 -9.10
CA GLU A 386 10.24 -7.80 -8.83
C GLU A 386 10.61 -8.49 -10.16
N ILE A 387 11.82 -9.02 -10.26
CA ILE A 387 12.22 -9.90 -11.37
C ILE A 387 12.12 -11.35 -10.90
N ARG A 388 11.33 -12.15 -11.63
CA ARG A 388 11.03 -13.57 -11.37
C ARG A 388 11.43 -14.48 -12.53
N GLY A 389 11.51 -13.98 -13.76
CA GLY A 389 11.74 -14.77 -14.96
C GLY A 389 12.38 -14.02 -16.13
N VAL A 390 11.91 -14.32 -17.34
CA VAL A 390 12.49 -13.91 -18.64
C VAL A 390 12.67 -12.40 -18.80
N GLU A 391 11.88 -11.59 -18.10
CA GLU A 391 12.01 -10.14 -18.04
C GLU A 391 13.38 -9.69 -17.51
N GLY A 392 14.07 -10.53 -16.73
CA GLY A 392 15.41 -10.26 -16.21
C GLY A 392 16.42 -10.01 -17.33
N ALA A 393 16.37 -10.77 -18.43
CA ALA A 393 17.21 -10.50 -19.60
C ALA A 393 16.94 -9.13 -20.22
N THR A 394 15.69 -8.69 -20.19
CA THR A 394 15.28 -7.38 -20.74
C THR A 394 15.70 -6.24 -19.81
N ALA A 395 15.67 -6.45 -18.50
CA ALA A 395 16.22 -5.50 -17.53
C ALA A 395 17.72 -5.26 -17.79
N PHE A 396 18.49 -6.32 -18.00
CA PHE A 396 19.92 -6.20 -18.36
C PHE A 396 20.13 -5.54 -19.72
N GLN A 397 19.25 -5.79 -20.70
CA GLN A 397 19.27 -5.07 -21.98
C GLN A 397 18.98 -3.57 -21.81
N ALA A 398 18.10 -3.20 -20.89
CA ALA A 398 17.83 -1.80 -20.58
C ALA A 398 19.08 -1.11 -19.99
N MET A 399 19.75 -1.76 -19.04
CA MET A 399 21.02 -1.27 -18.48
C MET A 399 22.08 -1.11 -19.58
N GLN A 400 22.21 -2.09 -20.47
CA GLN A 400 23.17 -2.06 -21.60
C GLN A 400 22.92 -0.89 -22.57
N THR A 401 21.66 -0.47 -22.71
CA THR A 401 21.25 0.66 -23.57
C THR A 401 21.26 2.01 -22.84
N GLY A 402 21.83 2.06 -21.63
CA GLY A 402 22.00 3.30 -20.87
C GLY A 402 20.77 3.72 -20.06
N HIS A 403 19.85 2.79 -19.76
CA HIS A 403 18.72 3.01 -18.86
C HIS A 403 19.02 2.36 -17.51
N PRO A 404 19.36 3.14 -16.47
CA PRO A 404 19.53 2.62 -15.12
C PRO A 404 18.29 1.89 -14.63
N VAL A 405 18.49 0.75 -13.97
CA VAL A 405 17.40 -0.09 -13.46
C VAL A 405 17.49 -0.23 -11.93
N ILE A 406 16.35 -0.11 -11.26
CA ILE A 406 16.16 -0.49 -9.86
C ILE A 406 15.16 -1.64 -9.85
N ALA A 407 15.49 -2.77 -9.22
CA ALA A 407 14.53 -3.86 -9.10
C ALA A 407 14.70 -4.64 -7.82
N THR A 408 13.64 -5.36 -7.41
CA THR A 408 13.79 -6.38 -6.37
C THR A 408 14.06 -7.76 -6.96
N PHE A 409 14.78 -8.59 -6.21
CA PHE A 409 15.09 -9.96 -6.60
C PHE A 409 15.12 -10.89 -5.39
N HIS A 410 14.80 -12.16 -5.58
CA HIS A 410 14.85 -13.13 -4.49
C HIS A 410 16.19 -13.89 -4.47
N ALA A 411 17.21 -13.36 -3.80
CA ALA A 411 18.45 -14.08 -3.54
C ALA A 411 19.07 -13.65 -2.20
N SER A 412 19.69 -14.59 -1.49
CA SER A 412 20.32 -14.32 -0.19
C SER A 412 21.80 -13.92 -0.30
N SER A 413 22.40 -13.95 -1.49
CA SER A 413 23.79 -13.56 -1.71
C SER A 413 24.08 -13.27 -3.18
N ILE A 414 25.18 -12.58 -3.46
CA ILE A 414 25.59 -12.24 -4.84
C ILE A 414 25.85 -13.46 -5.70
N VAL A 415 26.42 -14.53 -5.13
CA VAL A 415 26.67 -15.79 -5.85
C VAL A 415 25.34 -16.42 -6.28
N LYS A 416 24.37 -16.53 -5.38
CA LYS A 416 23.03 -17.06 -5.70
C LYS A 416 22.29 -16.17 -6.70
N MET A 417 22.44 -14.85 -6.59
CA MET A 417 21.87 -13.90 -7.53
C MET A 417 22.40 -14.16 -8.94
N ILE A 418 23.73 -14.22 -9.11
CA ILE A 418 24.37 -14.49 -10.41
C ILE A 418 23.87 -15.82 -10.97
N GLN A 419 23.87 -16.90 -10.18
CA GLN A 419 23.39 -18.22 -10.60
C GLN A 419 21.95 -18.20 -11.11
N ARG A 420 21.06 -17.47 -10.43
CA ARG A 420 19.65 -17.38 -10.84
C ARG A 420 19.46 -16.53 -12.09
N PHE A 421 20.19 -15.44 -12.24
CA PHE A 421 20.12 -14.60 -13.45
C PHE A 421 20.70 -15.32 -14.67
N THR A 422 21.77 -16.09 -14.51
CA THR A 422 22.40 -16.82 -15.63
C THR A 422 21.69 -18.13 -15.96
N GLY A 423 20.94 -18.70 -15.01
CA GLY A 423 20.15 -19.91 -15.19
C GLY A 423 18.76 -19.68 -15.81
N ASP A 424 18.12 -20.80 -16.17
CA ASP A 424 16.72 -20.82 -16.61
C ASP A 424 15.76 -20.41 -15.48
N PRO A 425 14.71 -19.61 -15.73
CA PRO A 425 14.25 -19.09 -17.03
C PRO A 425 14.84 -17.74 -17.45
N ILE A 426 15.76 -17.15 -16.68
CA ILE A 426 16.20 -15.75 -16.92
C ILE A 426 17.25 -15.66 -18.04
N ASN A 427 18.26 -16.55 -18.03
CA ASN A 427 19.24 -16.72 -19.10
C ASN A 427 20.04 -15.44 -19.47
N VAL A 428 20.40 -14.59 -18.50
CA VAL A 428 21.33 -13.45 -18.71
C VAL A 428 22.74 -13.98 -18.97
N PRO A 429 23.39 -13.64 -20.10
CA PRO A 429 24.77 -14.03 -20.33
C PRO A 429 25.71 -13.42 -19.29
N MET A 430 26.60 -14.24 -18.72
CA MET A 430 27.50 -13.83 -17.63
C MET A 430 28.42 -12.64 -18.00
N ARG A 431 28.70 -12.47 -19.29
CA ARG A 431 29.49 -11.36 -19.84
C ARG A 431 28.78 -10.00 -19.79
N PHE A 432 27.47 -9.98 -19.59
CA PHE A 432 26.67 -8.76 -19.50
C PHE A 432 26.23 -8.47 -18.06
N PHE A 433 26.67 -9.29 -17.10
CA PHE A 433 26.25 -9.14 -15.71
C PHE A 433 26.80 -7.87 -15.06
N ASP A 434 27.90 -7.33 -15.60
CA ASP A 434 28.54 -6.08 -15.17
C ASP A 434 27.79 -4.80 -15.59
N ASN A 435 26.69 -4.94 -16.34
CA ASN A 435 25.72 -3.86 -16.51
C ASN A 435 24.96 -3.54 -15.21
N LEU A 436 24.77 -4.53 -14.32
CA LEU A 436 24.33 -4.27 -12.96
C LEU A 436 25.50 -3.66 -12.17
N ASN A 437 25.28 -2.61 -11.37
CA ASN A 437 26.38 -1.94 -10.69
C ASN A 437 26.57 -2.42 -9.26
N PHE A 438 25.49 -2.57 -8.50
CA PHE A 438 25.58 -3.15 -7.15
C PHE A 438 24.30 -3.87 -6.75
N ALA A 439 24.41 -4.73 -5.74
CA ALA A 439 23.30 -5.42 -5.13
C ALA A 439 23.27 -5.15 -3.62
N ILE A 440 22.07 -4.96 -3.08
CA ILE A 440 21.80 -4.84 -1.64
C ILE A 440 21.21 -6.16 -1.18
N PHE A 441 21.71 -6.74 -0.09
CA PHE A 441 21.16 -7.96 0.51
C PHE A 441 20.49 -7.65 1.83
N GLN A 442 19.25 -8.14 2.02
CA GLN A 442 18.44 -7.85 3.19
C GLN A 442 17.78 -9.12 3.73
N GLU A 443 17.81 -9.26 5.05
CA GLU A 443 17.33 -10.44 5.76
C GLU A 443 16.42 -10.07 6.95
N VAL A 444 15.60 -11.03 7.34
CA VAL A 444 14.82 -10.99 8.58
C VAL A 444 15.66 -11.65 9.66
N VAL A 445 15.89 -10.94 10.77
CA VAL A 445 16.73 -11.40 11.88
C VAL A 445 16.00 -11.21 13.20
N GLU A 446 16.48 -11.89 14.25
CA GLU A 446 16.00 -11.66 15.60
C GLU A 446 16.52 -10.32 16.12
N ALA A 447 15.64 -9.47 16.63
CA ALA A 447 16.01 -8.16 17.14
C ALA A 447 16.76 -8.29 18.49
N PRO A 448 17.74 -7.40 18.79
CA PRO A 448 18.30 -7.32 20.14
C PRO A 448 17.20 -7.00 21.16
N GLY A 449 16.87 -7.98 22.02
CA GLY A 449 15.76 -7.86 22.98
C GLY A 449 14.47 -8.61 22.62
N GLY A 450 14.48 -9.38 21.52
CA GLY A 450 13.37 -10.24 21.10
C GLY A 450 12.47 -9.59 20.04
N GLY A 451 11.82 -10.43 19.24
CA GLY A 451 11.00 -10.01 18.10
C GLY A 451 11.78 -10.02 16.78
N ILE A 452 11.17 -9.44 15.75
CA ILE A 452 11.67 -9.50 14.37
C ILE A 452 12.23 -8.14 13.96
N ALA A 453 13.45 -8.13 13.42
CA ALA A 453 14.09 -6.99 12.78
C ALA A 453 14.41 -7.31 11.31
N ARG A 454 14.55 -6.26 10.49
CA ARG A 454 15.02 -6.36 9.11
C ARG A 454 16.34 -5.61 8.99
N ARG A 455 17.36 -6.24 8.41
CA ARG A 455 18.73 -5.71 8.32
C ARG A 455 19.30 -5.90 6.92
N VAL A 456 19.98 -4.87 6.41
CA VAL A 456 20.79 -4.97 5.21
C VAL A 456 22.10 -5.66 5.58
N THR A 457 22.25 -6.92 5.20
CA THR A 457 23.41 -7.74 5.57
C THR A 457 24.68 -7.33 4.84
N GLY A 458 24.54 -6.73 3.65
CA GLY A 458 25.66 -6.16 2.92
C GLY A 458 25.28 -5.52 1.58
N ILE A 459 26.26 -4.86 0.99
CA ILE A 459 26.22 -4.34 -0.39
C ILE A 459 27.41 -4.90 -1.13
N ASP A 460 27.16 -5.52 -2.28
CA ASP A 460 28.20 -6.01 -3.19
C ASP A 460 28.20 -5.20 -4.48
N GLU A 461 29.36 -4.64 -4.85
CA GLU A 461 29.59 -4.07 -6.17
C GLU A 461 29.89 -5.17 -7.19
N ILE A 462 29.39 -4.99 -8.41
CA ILE A 462 29.77 -5.78 -9.58
C ILE A 462 30.82 -4.96 -10.35
N ILE A 463 32.03 -5.50 -10.44
CA ILE A 463 33.19 -4.80 -11.01
C ILE A 463 33.29 -5.06 -12.53
N GLY A 464 33.12 -6.31 -12.96
CA GLY A 464 33.34 -6.70 -14.35
C GLY A 464 33.35 -8.21 -14.56
N TYR A 465 33.41 -8.64 -15.82
CA TYR A 465 33.59 -10.05 -16.18
C TYR A 465 35.08 -10.41 -16.37
N ASN A 466 35.52 -11.51 -15.74
CA ASN A 466 36.85 -12.09 -15.95
C ASN A 466 36.78 -13.28 -16.89
N LYS A 467 37.36 -13.12 -18.09
CA LYS A 467 37.41 -14.15 -19.14
C LYS A 467 38.25 -15.38 -18.76
N HIS A 468 39.26 -15.23 -17.91
CA HIS A 468 40.15 -16.33 -17.55
C HIS A 468 39.50 -17.31 -16.57
N SER A 469 38.75 -16.78 -15.59
CA SER A 469 38.02 -17.58 -14.60
C SER A 469 36.58 -17.89 -15.03
N ASP A 470 36.16 -17.39 -16.20
CA ASP A 470 34.78 -17.39 -16.68
C ASP A 470 33.78 -17.03 -15.56
N GLY A 471 33.97 -15.85 -14.96
CA GLY A 471 33.21 -15.45 -13.78
C GLY A 471 33.07 -13.95 -13.61
N VAL A 472 32.09 -13.54 -12.81
CA VAL A 472 31.84 -12.13 -12.47
C VAL A 472 32.69 -11.75 -11.27
N LEU A 473 33.44 -10.66 -11.38
CA LEU A 473 34.20 -10.06 -10.28
C LEU A 473 33.27 -9.17 -9.46
N THR A 474 33.23 -9.42 -8.16
CA THR A 474 32.40 -8.69 -7.20
C THR A 474 33.21 -8.27 -5.99
N ARG A 475 32.73 -7.27 -5.24
CA ARG A 475 33.38 -6.83 -4.01
C ARG A 475 32.36 -6.31 -2.99
N GLY A 476 32.40 -6.86 -1.79
CA GLY A 476 31.59 -6.39 -0.66
C GLY A 476 32.08 -5.06 -0.12
N MET A 477 31.18 -4.08 -0.10
CA MET A 477 31.41 -2.73 0.41
C MET A 477 30.98 -2.61 1.87
N PHE A 478 29.83 -3.19 2.21
CA PHE A 478 29.25 -3.14 3.54
C PHE A 478 29.01 -4.55 4.08
N GLU A 479 29.19 -4.70 5.38
CA GLU A 479 28.96 -5.94 6.13
C GLU A 479 28.22 -5.59 7.42
N TRP A 480 27.20 -6.38 7.77
CA TRP A 480 26.52 -6.28 9.06
C TRP A 480 27.04 -7.35 10.03
N ASP A 481 27.38 -6.92 11.25
CA ASP A 481 27.77 -7.78 12.36
C ASP A 481 26.52 -8.13 13.20
N PRO A 482 26.03 -9.39 13.15
CA PRO A 482 24.84 -9.81 13.89
C PRO A 482 25.01 -9.75 15.41
N VAL A 483 26.22 -9.88 15.92
CA VAL A 483 26.48 -9.91 17.36
C VAL A 483 26.38 -8.51 17.95
N ARG A 484 26.84 -7.50 17.20
CA ARG A 484 26.83 -6.10 17.63
C ARG A 484 25.66 -5.30 17.11
N ASP A 485 24.90 -5.86 16.17
CA ASP A 485 23.87 -5.17 15.37
C ASP A 485 24.39 -3.87 14.74
N LYS A 486 25.54 -3.95 14.06
CA LYS A 486 26.23 -2.80 13.46
C LYS A 486 26.66 -3.07 12.02
N HIS A 487 26.50 -2.05 11.18
CA HIS A 487 27.00 -2.05 9.82
C HIS A 487 28.42 -1.46 9.79
N TYR A 488 29.30 -2.07 9.00
CA TYR A 488 30.67 -1.65 8.79
C TYR A 488 30.92 -1.36 7.32
N PHE A 489 31.44 -0.18 7.01
CA PHE A 489 31.91 0.13 5.67
C PHE A 489 33.33 -0.43 5.47
N ARG A 490 33.42 -1.62 4.87
CA ARG A 490 34.70 -2.28 4.53
C ARG A 490 35.32 -1.71 3.25
N GLY A 491 34.50 -1.11 2.39
CA GLY A 491 34.87 -0.60 1.07
C GLY A 491 35.59 0.76 1.04
N MET A 492 35.99 1.30 2.19
CA MET A 492 36.70 2.58 2.28
C MET A 492 37.98 2.56 1.45
N PHE A 493 38.11 3.49 0.50
CA PHE A 493 39.21 3.53 -0.50
C PHE A 493 39.37 2.29 -1.39
N GLN A 494 38.31 1.49 -1.52
CA GLN A 494 38.29 0.26 -2.31
C GLN A 494 37.05 0.13 -3.21
N SER A 495 36.14 1.11 -3.20
CA SER A 495 34.94 1.12 -4.03
C SER A 495 35.32 1.38 -5.49
N HIS A 496 34.97 0.44 -6.38
CA HIS A 496 35.19 0.62 -7.80
C HIS A 496 34.21 1.63 -8.38
N LEU A 497 32.95 1.60 -7.94
CA LEU A 497 31.92 2.54 -8.38
C LEU A 497 32.25 3.97 -8.00
N LEU A 498 32.56 4.24 -6.73
CA LEU A 498 32.88 5.60 -6.28
C LEU A 498 34.15 6.12 -6.96
N GLU A 499 35.25 5.36 -6.92
CA GLU A 499 36.54 5.88 -7.38
C GLU A 499 36.70 5.93 -8.91
N ASN A 500 36.16 4.95 -9.64
CA ASN A 500 36.47 4.79 -11.07
C ASN A 500 35.30 5.10 -12.00
N LYS A 501 34.06 5.18 -11.49
CA LYS A 501 32.89 5.60 -12.29
C LYS A 501 32.39 6.97 -11.88
N ILE A 502 32.09 7.15 -10.58
CA ILE A 502 31.39 8.34 -10.09
C ILE A 502 32.32 9.52 -9.92
N ALA A 503 33.46 9.36 -9.24
CA ALA A 503 34.38 10.47 -9.00
C ALA A 503 34.85 11.15 -10.31
N PRO A 504 35.20 10.41 -11.39
CA PRO A 504 35.50 11.02 -12.68
C PRO A 504 34.30 11.73 -13.31
N ALA A 505 33.10 11.14 -13.24
CA ALA A 505 31.88 11.74 -13.78
C ALA A 505 31.45 13.01 -13.03
N ALA A 506 31.71 13.05 -11.73
CA ALA A 506 31.50 14.20 -10.85
C ALA A 506 32.57 15.29 -11.00
N GLY A 507 33.67 15.01 -11.71
CA GLY A 507 34.75 15.96 -11.96
C GLY A 507 35.76 16.11 -10.81
N PHE A 508 35.88 15.15 -9.91
CA PHE A 508 36.89 15.19 -8.85
C PHE A 508 38.30 15.01 -9.41
N ALA A 509 39.22 15.91 -9.04
CA ALA A 509 40.64 15.82 -9.43
C ALA A 509 41.34 14.65 -8.73
N ASN A 510 41.04 14.43 -7.45
CA ASN A 510 41.44 13.25 -6.71
C ASN A 510 40.21 12.38 -6.45
N LYS A 511 40.22 11.16 -6.99
CA LYS A 511 39.11 10.21 -6.88
C LYS A 511 38.73 9.86 -5.44
N ARG A 512 39.62 10.09 -4.46
CA ARG A 512 39.33 9.82 -3.04
C ARG A 512 38.47 10.90 -2.38
N ASP A 513 38.38 12.09 -2.96
CA ASP A 513 37.58 13.19 -2.42
C ASP A 513 36.07 12.86 -2.43
N ILE A 514 35.65 11.88 -3.25
CA ILE A 514 34.28 11.36 -3.25
C ILE A 514 33.86 10.79 -1.89
N TYR A 515 34.82 10.31 -1.09
CA TYR A 515 34.54 9.78 0.23
C TYR A 515 34.21 10.88 1.23
N ASP A 516 34.78 12.08 1.07
CA ASP A 516 34.42 13.24 1.89
C ASP A 516 32.98 13.68 1.59
N GLU A 517 32.57 13.65 0.32
CA GLU A 517 31.18 13.90 -0.08
C GLU A 517 30.23 12.82 0.47
N MET A 518 30.65 11.55 0.50
CA MET A 518 29.88 10.47 1.11
C MET A 518 29.69 10.69 2.62
N MET A 519 30.76 11.04 3.35
CA MET A 519 30.67 11.30 4.79
C MET A 519 29.80 12.51 5.08
N LYS A 520 29.91 13.58 4.28
CA LYS A 520 29.08 14.77 4.37
C LYS A 520 27.59 14.47 4.20
N ARG A 521 27.22 13.57 3.27
CA ARG A 521 25.85 13.05 3.10
C ARG A 521 25.40 12.18 4.26
N SER A 522 26.29 11.31 4.77
CA SER A 522 26.02 10.47 5.93
C SER A 522 25.67 11.31 7.15
N GLU A 523 26.47 12.34 7.44
CA GLU A 523 26.22 13.27 8.54
C GLU A 523 24.88 13.99 8.39
N ALA A 524 24.52 14.44 7.18
CA ALA A 524 23.24 15.11 6.94
C ALA A 524 22.05 14.17 7.18
N LEU A 525 22.12 12.93 6.69
CA LEU A 525 21.09 11.91 6.94
C LEU A 525 20.97 11.58 8.42
N GLN A 526 22.10 11.47 9.14
CA GLN A 526 22.08 11.25 10.58
C GLN A 526 21.44 12.43 11.32
N ARG A 527 21.73 13.68 10.93
CA ARG A 527 21.05 14.86 11.50
C ARG A 527 19.54 14.83 11.28
N MET A 528 19.08 14.42 10.10
CA MET A 528 17.65 14.26 9.82
C MET A 528 17.01 13.22 10.77
N VAL A 529 17.69 12.10 11.01
CA VAL A 529 17.24 11.06 11.96
C VAL A 529 17.21 11.57 13.39
N ASP A 530 18.24 12.28 13.83
CA ASP A 530 18.34 12.85 15.18
C ASP A 530 17.23 13.89 15.44
N ARG A 531 16.82 14.62 14.39
CA ARG A 531 15.67 15.54 14.39
C ARG A 531 14.31 14.86 14.19
N LYS A 532 14.27 13.52 14.10
CA LYS A 532 13.06 12.72 13.86
C LYS A 532 12.31 13.09 12.57
N LEU A 533 13.05 13.50 11.53
CA LEU A 533 12.50 13.75 10.19
C LEU A 533 12.33 12.41 9.47
N THR A 534 11.31 11.64 9.85
CA THR A 534 11.12 10.27 9.38
C THR A 534 9.95 10.07 8.43
N HIS A 535 9.06 11.05 8.30
CA HIS A 535 7.98 10.99 7.33
C HIS A 535 8.52 11.01 5.89
N TYR A 536 7.94 10.21 4.99
CA TYR A 536 8.43 10.08 3.61
C TYR A 536 8.44 11.40 2.85
N ASP A 537 7.38 12.20 3.02
CA ASP A 537 7.23 13.46 2.31
C ASP A 537 8.25 14.50 2.77
N ASP A 538 8.55 14.54 4.07
CA ASP A 538 9.59 15.44 4.60
C ASP A 538 10.95 15.12 3.98
N VAL A 539 11.30 13.83 3.93
CA VAL A 539 12.56 13.37 3.36
C VAL A 539 12.62 13.65 1.87
N PHE A 540 11.53 13.39 1.14
CA PHE A 540 11.44 13.71 -0.28
C PHE A 540 11.62 15.22 -0.51
N ASP A 541 10.84 16.06 0.15
CA ASP A 541 10.88 17.50 -0.09
C ASP A 541 12.23 18.14 0.31
N LEU A 542 12.86 17.66 1.39
CA LEU A 542 14.22 18.06 1.76
C LEU A 542 15.25 17.68 0.69
N LEU A 543 15.23 16.44 0.19
CA LEU A 543 16.10 16.05 -0.94
C LEU A 543 15.77 16.85 -2.21
N GLY A 544 14.51 17.25 -2.39
CA GLY A 544 14.10 18.20 -3.41
C GLY A 544 14.78 19.56 -3.27
N VAL A 545 14.98 20.07 -2.04
CA VAL A 545 15.78 21.30 -1.82
C VAL A 545 17.21 21.09 -2.29
N TYR A 546 17.84 19.94 -1.98
CA TYR A 546 19.18 19.62 -2.47
C TYR A 546 19.27 19.66 -4.00
N TYR A 547 18.37 18.99 -4.71
CA TYR A 547 18.41 18.94 -6.18
C TYR A 547 18.09 20.29 -6.84
N ASN A 548 17.29 21.15 -6.20
CA ASN A 548 16.87 22.43 -6.78
C ASN A 548 17.72 23.63 -6.37
N ARG A 549 18.33 23.60 -5.18
CA ARG A 549 19.02 24.74 -4.57
C ARG A 549 20.44 24.43 -4.11
N GLY A 550 20.88 23.17 -4.22
CA GLY A 550 22.22 22.74 -3.84
C GLY A 550 22.38 22.43 -2.36
N TRP A 551 23.61 22.09 -1.99
CA TRP A 551 23.95 21.56 -0.67
C TRP A 551 23.68 22.53 0.49
N ASP A 552 24.08 23.78 0.37
CA ASP A 552 24.02 24.72 1.50
C ASP A 552 22.57 24.99 1.91
N ALA A 553 21.70 25.22 0.93
CA ALA A 553 20.27 25.38 1.16
C ALA A 553 19.62 24.11 1.75
N PHE A 554 20.04 22.93 1.29
CA PHE A 554 19.60 21.67 1.87
C PHE A 554 20.03 21.54 3.33
N SER A 555 21.30 21.80 3.64
CA SER A 555 21.82 21.68 5.01
C SER A 555 21.11 22.65 5.96
N GLU A 556 20.90 23.90 5.57
CA GLU A 556 20.13 24.88 6.36
C GLU A 556 18.66 24.47 6.52
N SER A 557 18.06 23.88 5.48
CA SER A 557 16.70 23.37 5.53
C SER A 557 16.58 22.19 6.49
N VAL A 558 17.57 21.29 6.53
CA VAL A 558 17.59 20.17 7.49
C VAL A 558 17.55 20.67 8.93
N ASP A 559 18.10 21.84 9.26
CA ASP A 559 18.09 22.38 10.61
C ASP A 559 16.79 23.15 10.95
N SER A 560 16.16 23.74 9.95
CA SER A 560 14.95 24.57 10.10
C SER A 560 13.63 23.86 9.75
N TRP A 561 13.69 22.66 9.15
CA TRP A 561 12.51 21.91 8.72
C TRP A 561 11.59 21.60 9.90
N VAL A 562 10.29 21.82 9.71
CA VAL A 562 9.25 21.41 10.63
C VAL A 562 8.68 20.11 10.10
N ALA A 563 8.87 19.02 10.85
CA ALA A 563 8.36 17.71 10.45
C ALA A 563 6.83 17.75 10.32
N VAL A 564 6.31 17.04 9.32
CA VAL A 564 4.91 16.63 9.35
C VAL A 564 4.77 15.72 10.57
N SER A 565 3.87 16.06 11.48
CA SER A 565 3.57 15.20 12.62
C SER A 565 3.06 13.86 12.07
N SER A 566 3.86 12.82 12.23
CA SER A 566 3.36 11.45 12.19
C SER A 566 2.51 11.27 13.43
N GLU A 567 1.23 11.65 13.34
CA GLU A 567 0.21 11.31 14.35
C GLU A 567 -0.02 9.81 14.42
#